data_AF-A0A7S0D5Q0-F1
#
_entry.id   AF-A0A7S0D5Q0-F1
#
_cell.length_a   1.000
_cell.length_b   1.000
_cell.length_c   1.000
_cell.angle_alpha   90.00
_cell.angle_beta   90.00
_cell.angle_gamma   90.00
#
_symmetry.space_group_name_H-M   'P 1'
#
loop_
_entity.id
_entity.type
_entity.pdbx_description
1 polymer ?
#
loop_
_entity_poly.entity_id
_entity_poly.type
_entity_poly.pdbx_seq_one_letter_code
_entity_poly.pdbx_strand_id
1 'polypeptide(L)'
;LGFLGDRARRLDVDLLRHVSRSESVPGANERQDDEYGRLHASGIYVTGRIVLNLWRVLRGELKLQSYAFESCVSAVLGRRVPKFSAKTLSRWAVGGDDDSSREKKKKRETNVREGGEDANHDDSNKKKKKPPSSHQRWRAIHHVCARALLVSKMCEQLDVVARTNEQAKIFGIDFQSVVFRGSQYRV
;
A
#
# COMPACT_ATOMS: atom_id res chain seq x y z
N LEU A 1 -3.92 -5.05 4.59
CA LEU A 1 -4.88 -5.97 5.23
C LEU A 1 -6.19 -5.28 5.59
N GLY A 2 -6.20 -4.15 6.30
CA GLY A 2 -7.44 -3.46 6.73
C GLY A 2 -8.47 -3.26 5.60
N PHE A 3 -8.08 -2.59 4.51
CA PHE A 3 -8.97 -2.40 3.35
C PHE A 3 -9.53 -3.71 2.78
N LEU A 4 -8.70 -4.76 2.68
CA LEU A 4 -9.12 -6.06 2.16
C LEU A 4 -10.11 -6.75 3.11
N GLY A 5 -9.88 -6.67 4.43
CA GLY A 5 -10.80 -7.21 5.43
C GLY A 5 -12.16 -6.52 5.38
N ASP A 6 -12.18 -5.18 5.31
CA ASP A 6 -13.44 -4.43 5.18
C ASP A 6 -14.16 -4.73 3.88
N ARG A 7 -13.41 -4.93 2.78
CA ARG A 7 -14.02 -5.27 1.50
C ARG A 7 -14.57 -6.70 1.48
N ALA A 8 -13.85 -7.65 2.06
CA ALA A 8 -14.27 -9.05 2.15
C ALA A 8 -15.53 -9.18 3.01
N ARG A 9 -15.64 -8.43 4.11
CA ARG A 9 -16.85 -8.36 4.94
C ARG A 9 -18.09 -7.93 4.14
N ARG A 10 -17.95 -7.01 3.19
CA ARG A 10 -19.05 -6.60 2.28
C ARG A 10 -19.42 -7.66 1.25
N LEU A 11 -18.57 -8.66 1.05
CA LEU A 11 -18.80 -9.81 0.16
C LEU A 11 -19.15 -11.06 0.96
N ASP A 12 -19.42 -10.92 2.26
CA ASP A 12 -19.71 -12.03 3.19
C ASP A 12 -18.58 -13.08 3.27
N VAL A 13 -17.34 -12.62 3.13
CA VAL A 13 -16.14 -13.47 3.26
C VAL A 13 -15.34 -13.04 4.50
N ASP A 14 -15.16 -13.96 5.45
CA ASP A 14 -14.26 -13.76 6.59
C ASP A 14 -12.80 -14.00 6.18
N LEU A 15 -12.24 -13.02 5.48
CA LEU A 15 -10.87 -13.09 4.96
C LEU A 15 -9.84 -13.34 6.06
N LEU A 16 -9.97 -12.69 7.22
CA LEU A 16 -8.98 -12.82 8.30
C LEU A 16 -8.96 -14.24 8.87
N ARG A 17 -10.13 -14.89 8.93
CA ARG A 17 -10.21 -16.29 9.35
C ARG A 17 -9.57 -17.24 8.34
N HIS A 18 -9.85 -17.06 7.04
CA HIS A 18 -9.26 -17.91 6.00
C HIS A 18 -7.74 -17.78 5.87
N VAL A 19 -7.18 -16.59 6.14
CA VAL A 19 -5.71 -16.42 6.13
C VAL A 19 -5.06 -16.76 7.48
N SER A 20 -5.83 -17.21 8.47
CA SER A 20 -5.28 -17.61 9.76
C SER A 20 -4.63 -19.00 9.70
N ARG A 21 -4.04 -19.46 10.81
CA ARG A 21 -3.59 -20.87 10.94
C ARG A 21 -4.71 -21.82 11.40
N SER A 22 -5.88 -21.29 11.78
CA SER A 22 -6.99 -22.08 12.30
C SER A 22 -8.31 -21.46 11.87
N GLU A 23 -8.99 -22.09 10.91
CA GLU A 23 -10.26 -21.57 10.39
C GLU A 23 -11.43 -21.81 11.36
N SER A 24 -11.39 -22.90 12.12
CA SER A 24 -12.48 -23.31 13.01
C SER A 24 -12.47 -22.59 14.36
N VAL A 25 -11.30 -22.21 14.87
CA VAL A 25 -11.17 -21.67 16.23
C VAL A 25 -10.72 -20.20 16.20
N PRO A 26 -11.56 -19.24 16.65
CA PRO A 26 -11.12 -17.87 16.86
C PRO A 26 -10.03 -17.80 17.91
N GLY A 27 -8.95 -17.08 17.63
CA GLY A 27 -7.93 -16.76 18.63
C GLY A 27 -8.45 -15.79 19.68
N ALA A 28 -7.86 -15.83 20.89
CA ALA A 28 -8.23 -14.95 22.00
C ALA A 28 -8.17 -13.45 21.63
N ASN A 29 -7.18 -13.08 20.82
CA ASN A 29 -6.96 -11.70 20.39
C ASN A 29 -7.91 -11.25 19.27
N GLU A 30 -8.64 -12.16 18.60
CA GLU A 30 -9.68 -11.77 17.63
C GLU A 30 -10.90 -11.13 18.32
N ARG A 31 -11.09 -11.42 19.60
CA ARG A 31 -12.25 -10.98 20.40
C ARG A 31 -11.98 -9.69 21.17
N GLN A 32 -10.74 -9.26 21.27
CA GLN A 32 -10.37 -8.06 22.02
C GLN A 32 -10.38 -6.86 21.07
N ASP A 33 -11.32 -5.94 21.29
CA ASP A 33 -11.21 -4.61 20.72
C ASP A 33 -10.12 -3.83 21.48
N ASP A 34 -8.87 -4.06 21.08
CA ASP A 34 -7.72 -3.42 21.69
C ASP A 34 -7.47 -2.05 21.03
N GLU A 35 -7.98 -0.99 21.66
CA GLU A 35 -7.72 0.41 21.28
C GLU A 35 -6.22 0.69 21.23
N TYR A 36 -5.46 0.16 22.20
CA TYR A 36 -4.00 0.27 22.20
C TYR A 36 -3.41 -0.43 20.98
N GLY A 37 -3.89 -1.61 20.61
CA GLY A 37 -3.49 -2.31 19.38
C GLY A 37 -3.72 -1.49 18.10
N ARG A 38 -4.80 -0.71 18.03
CA ARG A 38 -5.12 0.16 16.88
C ARG A 38 -4.18 1.37 16.77
N LEU A 39 -3.82 1.98 17.90
CA LEU A 39 -2.95 3.16 17.96
C LEU A 39 -1.46 2.79 17.96
N HIS A 40 -1.14 1.73 18.71
CA HIS A 40 0.20 1.30 19.10
C HIS A 40 0.69 0.00 18.44
N ALA A 41 -0.13 -0.71 17.64
CA ALA A 41 0.24 -1.87 16.83
C ALA A 41 -0.33 -1.82 15.39
N SER A 42 -0.66 -2.96 14.77
CA SER A 42 -1.33 -3.01 13.46
C SER A 42 -2.86 -2.84 13.55
N GLY A 43 -3.44 -3.08 14.73
CA GLY A 43 -4.89 -3.19 14.94
C GLY A 43 -5.55 -4.37 14.22
N ILE A 44 -4.77 -5.26 13.59
CA ILE A 44 -5.26 -6.39 12.80
C ILE A 44 -4.67 -7.67 13.38
N TYR A 45 -5.55 -8.55 13.84
CA TYR A 45 -5.19 -9.84 14.41
C TYR A 45 -5.54 -10.95 13.42
N VAL A 46 -4.61 -11.87 13.22
CA VAL A 46 -4.78 -13.08 12.42
C VAL A 46 -4.31 -14.24 13.27
N THR A 47 -5.20 -15.16 13.62
CA THR A 47 -4.86 -16.24 14.57
C THR A 47 -3.65 -17.04 14.10
N GLY A 48 -2.63 -17.06 14.95
CA GLY A 48 -1.38 -17.75 14.70
C GLY A 48 -0.42 -17.06 13.71
N ARG A 49 -0.68 -15.81 13.29
CA ARG A 49 0.27 -15.06 12.46
C ARG A 49 0.60 -13.72 13.10
N ILE A 50 1.86 -13.34 13.01
CA ILE A 50 2.33 -12.04 13.49
C ILE A 50 2.12 -11.04 12.35
N VAL A 51 1.35 -9.98 12.60
CA VAL A 51 1.08 -8.91 11.63
C VAL A 51 1.97 -7.71 11.93
N LEU A 52 3.01 -7.53 11.13
CA LEU A 52 3.93 -6.40 11.26
C LEU A 52 3.49 -5.21 10.41
N ASN A 53 3.22 -4.08 11.06
CA ASN A 53 3.04 -2.80 10.38
C ASN A 53 4.41 -2.10 10.24
N LEU A 54 5.09 -2.33 9.12
CA LEU A 54 6.44 -1.81 8.91
C LEU A 54 6.54 -0.29 9.03
N TRP A 55 5.52 0.46 8.63
CA TRP A 55 5.54 1.93 8.79
C TRP A 55 5.68 2.35 10.26
N ARG A 56 5.05 1.61 11.18
CA ARG A 56 5.15 1.89 12.63
C ARG A 56 6.50 1.49 13.19
N VAL A 57 7.06 0.39 12.70
CA VAL A 57 8.45 0.00 13.00
C VAL A 57 9.41 1.10 12.53
N LEU A 58 9.27 1.56 11.28
CA LEU A 58 10.11 2.63 10.71
C LEU A 58 10.01 3.95 11.50
N ARG A 59 8.83 4.28 12.04
CA ARG A 59 8.63 5.45 12.91
C ARG A 59 9.34 5.35 14.26
N GLY A 60 9.55 4.13 14.77
CA GLY A 60 10.33 3.90 15.99
C GLY A 60 11.82 3.90 15.74
N GLU A 61 12.26 3.34 14.60
CA GLU A 61 13.68 3.14 14.27
C GLU A 61 14.33 4.37 13.63
N LEU A 62 13.59 5.15 12.84
CA LEU A 62 14.13 6.27 12.07
C LEU A 62 13.65 7.61 12.65
N LYS A 63 14.42 8.68 12.41
CA LYS A 63 14.06 10.07 12.75
C LYS A 63 13.95 10.90 11.48
N LEU A 64 12.85 10.75 10.75
CA LEU A 64 12.59 11.43 9.48
C LEU A 64 11.60 12.59 9.64
N GLN A 65 11.76 13.63 8.81
CA GLN A 65 10.78 14.72 8.68
C GLN A 65 9.47 14.24 8.02
N SER A 66 9.57 13.26 7.11
CA SER A 66 8.42 12.65 6.45
C SER A 66 8.59 11.13 6.42
N TYR A 67 7.54 10.43 6.81
CA TYR A 67 7.44 8.96 6.73
C TYR A 67 6.59 8.50 5.55
N ALA A 68 6.52 9.33 4.49
CA ALA A 68 6.04 8.85 3.20
C ALA A 68 6.92 7.69 2.74
N PHE A 69 6.32 6.73 2.02
CA PHE A 69 7.02 5.53 1.56
C PHE A 69 8.31 5.85 0.80
N GLU A 70 8.26 6.85 -0.10
CA GLU A 70 9.40 7.27 -0.90
C GLU A 70 10.56 7.79 -0.02
N SER A 71 10.24 8.52 1.05
CA SER A 71 11.21 9.02 2.02
C SER A 71 11.83 7.89 2.83
N CYS A 72 11.02 6.94 3.31
CA CYS A 72 11.53 5.76 4.03
C CYS A 72 12.44 4.91 3.15
N VAL A 73 12.05 4.64 1.90
CA VAL A 73 12.87 3.87 0.95
C VAL A 73 14.20 4.57 0.68
N SER A 74 14.18 5.91 0.50
CA SER A 74 15.40 6.67 0.30
C SER A 74 16.31 6.66 1.52
N ALA A 75 15.74 6.73 2.74
CA ALA A 75 16.50 6.74 3.98
C ALA A 75 17.10 5.37 4.32
N VAL A 76 16.36 4.29 4.09
CA VAL A 76 16.81 2.93 4.44
C VAL A 76 17.66 2.32 3.33
N LEU A 77 17.17 2.34 2.09
CA LEU A 77 17.81 1.63 0.96
C LEU A 77 18.69 2.53 0.10
N GLY A 78 18.72 3.85 0.33
CA GLY A 78 19.47 4.80 -0.50
C GLY A 78 18.92 4.95 -1.93
N ARG A 79 17.66 4.56 -2.18
CA ARG A 79 17.06 4.52 -3.53
C ARG A 79 15.91 5.50 -3.67
N ARG A 80 15.86 6.19 -4.82
CA ARG A 80 14.71 7.01 -5.21
C ARG A 80 13.70 6.18 -5.98
N VAL A 81 12.42 6.35 -5.65
CA VAL A 81 11.33 5.59 -6.27
C VAL A 81 10.22 6.54 -6.75
N PRO A 82 9.57 6.24 -7.89
CA PRO A 82 8.52 7.09 -8.43
C PRO A 82 7.24 6.97 -7.61
N LYS A 83 6.56 8.11 -7.44
CA LYS A 83 5.21 8.20 -6.87
C LYS A 83 4.21 8.50 -7.98
N PHE A 84 3.20 7.65 -8.13
CA PHE A 84 2.12 7.86 -9.08
C PHE A 84 0.82 8.23 -8.35
N SER A 85 -0.01 9.05 -8.99
CA SER A 85 -1.33 9.39 -8.44
C SER A 85 -2.27 8.19 -8.50
N ALA A 86 -3.23 8.10 -7.57
CA ALA A 86 -4.25 7.05 -7.60
C ALA A 86 -5.02 7.03 -8.94
N LYS A 87 -5.30 8.21 -9.52
CA LYS A 87 -5.94 8.33 -10.83
C LYS A 87 -5.11 7.67 -11.94
N THR A 88 -3.80 7.86 -11.93
CA THR A 88 -2.88 7.23 -12.90
C THR A 88 -2.88 5.71 -12.74
N LEU A 89 -2.75 5.21 -11.51
CA LEU A 89 -2.73 3.77 -11.23
C LEU A 89 -4.04 3.09 -11.62
N SER A 90 -5.19 3.70 -11.32
CA SER A 90 -6.51 3.19 -11.73
C SER A 90 -6.66 3.14 -13.25
N ARG A 91 -6.15 4.15 -13.96
CA ARG A 91 -6.15 4.14 -15.44
C ARG A 91 -5.32 2.99 -15.99
N TRP A 92 -4.10 2.82 -15.47
CA TRP A 92 -3.23 1.72 -15.88
C TRP A 92 -3.86 0.36 -15.60
N ALA A 93 -4.48 0.18 -14.42
CA ALA A 93 -5.15 -1.05 -14.04
C ALA A 93 -6.29 -1.46 -14.98
N VAL A 94 -7.05 -0.49 -15.51
CA VAL A 94 -8.10 -0.77 -16.51
C VAL A 94 -7.50 -1.03 -17.90
N GLY A 95 -6.27 -0.58 -18.16
CA GLY A 95 -5.59 -0.67 -19.45
C GLY A 95 -5.69 0.62 -20.28
N GLY A 96 -5.98 1.75 -19.64
CA GLY A 96 -6.11 3.05 -20.31
C GLY A 96 -4.76 3.70 -20.58
N ASP A 97 -4.63 4.34 -21.75
CA ASP A 97 -3.40 5.02 -22.17
C ASP A 97 -3.20 6.40 -21.51
N ASP A 98 -1.94 6.83 -21.43
CA ASP A 98 -1.45 8.07 -20.84
C ASP A 98 -1.64 9.32 -21.74
N ASP A 99 -2.62 9.31 -22.66
CA ASP A 99 -2.79 10.33 -23.72
C ASP A 99 -3.07 11.77 -23.23
N SER A 100 -3.10 12.02 -21.92
CA SER A 100 -3.28 13.34 -21.31
C SER A 100 -2.22 14.39 -21.71
N SER A 101 -1.00 13.98 -22.08
CA SER A 101 0.04 14.87 -22.61
C SER A 101 -0.16 15.17 -24.10
N ARG A 102 -0.71 14.22 -24.87
CA ARG A 102 -0.96 14.34 -26.31
C ARG A 102 -2.18 15.21 -26.60
N GLU A 103 -3.21 15.10 -25.77
CA GLU A 103 -4.47 15.84 -25.91
C GLU A 103 -4.33 17.33 -25.55
N LYS A 104 -3.47 17.67 -24.58
CA LYS A 104 -3.09 19.07 -24.26
C LYS A 104 -2.28 19.74 -25.38
N LYS A 105 -1.42 18.98 -26.07
CA LYS A 105 -0.64 19.49 -27.22
C LYS A 105 -1.56 19.79 -28.41
N LYS A 106 -2.50 18.87 -28.71
CA LYS A 106 -3.47 19.04 -29.79
C LYS A 106 -4.39 20.27 -29.58
N LYS A 107 -4.87 20.49 -28.35
CA LYS A 107 -5.67 21.68 -27.99
C LYS A 107 -4.90 23.00 -28.06
N ARG A 108 -3.60 22.99 -27.76
CA ARG A 108 -2.74 24.18 -27.90
C ARG A 108 -2.45 24.49 -29.37
N GLU A 109 -2.29 23.47 -30.21
CA GLU A 109 -2.05 23.65 -31.65
C GLU A 109 -3.32 24.07 -32.41
N THR A 110 -4.52 23.65 -31.99
CA THR A 110 -5.79 24.13 -32.56
C THR A 110 -6.12 25.56 -32.11
N ASN A 111 -5.90 25.91 -30.82
CA ASN A 111 -6.17 27.27 -30.33
C ASN A 111 -5.27 28.37 -30.92
N VAL A 112 -4.15 28.02 -31.58
CA VAL A 112 -3.28 28.99 -32.26
C VAL A 112 -3.73 29.26 -33.70
N ARG A 113 -4.66 28.45 -34.25
CA ARG A 113 -5.06 28.52 -35.67
C ARG A 113 -6.46 29.06 -35.93
N GLU A 114 -7.29 29.21 -34.90
CA GLU A 114 -8.70 29.62 -35.07
C GLU A 114 -8.90 31.07 -34.59
N GLY A 115 -8.63 32.00 -35.48
CA GLY A 115 -9.35 33.27 -35.55
C GLY A 115 -10.23 33.23 -36.81
N GLY A 116 -11.54 33.06 -36.63
CA GLY A 116 -12.53 33.17 -37.70
C GLY A 116 -13.59 32.05 -37.74
N GLU A 117 -14.82 32.44 -37.40
CA GLU A 117 -16.14 32.03 -37.93
C GLU A 117 -16.70 30.59 -37.74
N ASP A 118 -17.80 30.56 -36.97
CA ASP A 118 -19.06 29.80 -37.09
C ASP A 118 -19.12 28.51 -37.93
N ALA A 119 -19.26 27.37 -37.24
CA ALA A 119 -20.07 26.24 -37.73
C ALA A 119 -20.50 25.33 -36.57
N ASN A 120 -21.82 25.20 -36.39
CA ASN A 120 -22.44 24.13 -35.60
C ASN A 120 -22.10 22.77 -36.25
N HIS A 121 -21.19 22.02 -35.62
CA HIS A 121 -20.99 20.60 -35.91
C HIS A 121 -21.31 19.79 -34.65
N ASP A 122 -22.46 19.11 -34.68
CA ASP A 122 -22.84 18.05 -33.75
C ASP A 122 -21.88 16.86 -33.95
N ASP A 123 -20.68 16.97 -33.39
CA ASP A 123 -19.69 15.89 -33.39
C ASP A 123 -19.92 15.01 -32.15
N SER A 124 -21.01 14.23 -32.20
CA SER A 124 -21.24 13.07 -31.34
C SER A 124 -20.27 11.94 -31.71
N ASN A 125 -18.98 12.25 -31.76
CA ASN A 125 -17.88 11.32 -31.91
C ASN A 125 -17.77 10.49 -30.65
N LYS A 126 -18.57 9.42 -30.58
CA LYS A 126 -18.36 8.28 -29.69
C LYS A 126 -16.93 7.79 -29.92
N LYS A 127 -15.97 8.35 -29.18
CA LYS A 127 -14.59 7.87 -29.09
C LYS A 127 -14.66 6.37 -28.87
N LYS A 128 -14.45 5.57 -29.92
CA LYS A 128 -14.37 4.11 -29.82
C LYS A 128 -13.30 3.83 -28.78
N LYS A 129 -13.72 3.34 -27.60
CA LYS A 129 -12.79 3.03 -26.51
C LYS A 129 -11.83 1.99 -27.06
N LYS A 130 -10.56 2.36 -27.26
CA LYS A 130 -9.51 1.43 -27.66
C LYS A 130 -9.50 0.24 -26.68
N PRO A 131 -9.24 -0.98 -27.16
CA PRO A 131 -9.17 -2.13 -26.28
C PRO A 131 -8.12 -1.89 -25.18
N PRO A 132 -8.34 -2.42 -23.97
CA PRO A 132 -7.46 -2.19 -22.84
C PRO A 132 -6.06 -2.71 -23.16
N SER A 133 -5.05 -1.86 -23.00
CA SER A 133 -3.66 -2.20 -23.27
C SER A 133 -3.10 -3.12 -22.18
N SER A 134 -2.64 -4.32 -22.57
CA SER A 134 -2.00 -5.28 -21.67
C SER A 134 -0.75 -4.70 -21.00
N HIS A 135 0.01 -3.88 -21.73
CA HIS A 135 1.21 -3.22 -21.20
C HIS A 135 0.89 -2.25 -20.06
N GLN A 136 -0.20 -1.48 -20.15
CA GLN A 136 -0.61 -0.57 -19.08
C GLN A 136 -1.01 -1.35 -17.81
N ARG A 137 -1.72 -2.47 -17.97
CA ARG A 137 -2.06 -3.35 -16.84
C ARG A 137 -0.81 -3.92 -16.17
N TRP A 138 0.15 -4.38 -16.98
CA TRP A 138 1.44 -4.85 -16.48
C TRP A 138 2.17 -3.77 -15.68
N ARG A 139 2.18 -2.51 -16.14
CA ARG A 139 2.79 -1.39 -15.40
C ARG A 139 2.17 -1.19 -14.01
N ALA A 140 0.84 -1.28 -13.90
CA ALA A 140 0.15 -1.17 -12.62
C ALA A 140 0.55 -2.30 -11.67
N ILE A 141 0.54 -3.55 -12.16
CA ILE A 141 0.93 -4.73 -11.37
C ILE A 141 2.39 -4.62 -10.95
N HIS A 142 3.29 -4.34 -11.89
CA HIS A 142 4.72 -4.18 -11.63
C HIS A 142 4.98 -3.10 -10.59
N HIS A 143 4.27 -1.96 -10.63
CA HIS A 143 4.39 -0.92 -9.61
C HIS A 143 4.04 -1.42 -8.21
N VAL A 144 2.92 -2.13 -8.05
CA VAL A 144 2.48 -2.67 -6.75
C VAL A 144 3.45 -3.74 -6.25
N CYS A 145 3.87 -4.67 -7.12
CA CYS A 145 4.85 -5.70 -6.79
C CYS A 145 6.20 -5.08 -6.38
N ALA A 146 6.71 -4.10 -7.13
CA ALA A 146 7.96 -3.42 -6.80
C ALA A 146 7.88 -2.74 -5.43
N ARG A 147 6.75 -2.11 -5.08
CA ARG A 147 6.55 -1.53 -3.75
C ARG A 147 6.53 -2.59 -2.65
N ALA A 148 5.85 -3.72 -2.86
CA ALA A 148 5.84 -4.83 -1.91
C ALA A 148 7.26 -5.39 -1.66
N LEU A 149 8.04 -5.56 -2.72
CA LEU A 149 9.44 -6.00 -2.61
C LEU A 149 10.31 -5.00 -1.83
N LEU A 150 10.10 -3.71 -2.01
CA LEU A 150 10.81 -2.68 -1.26
C LEU A 150 10.45 -2.69 0.23
N VAL A 151 9.21 -3.02 0.60
CA VAL A 151 8.80 -3.23 2.00
C VAL A 151 9.63 -4.38 2.61
N SER A 152 9.70 -5.53 1.94
CA SER A 152 10.52 -6.66 2.42
C SER A 152 12.00 -6.28 2.54
N LYS A 153 12.56 -5.61 1.53
CA LYS A 153 13.97 -5.17 1.56
C LYS A 153 14.28 -4.19 2.69
N MET A 154 13.36 -3.26 2.99
CA MET A 154 13.52 -2.37 4.14
C MET A 154 13.49 -3.14 5.47
N CYS A 155 12.62 -4.15 5.59
CA CYS A 155 12.53 -5.00 6.77
C CYS A 155 13.83 -5.80 6.99
N GLU A 156 14.40 -6.35 5.92
CA GLU A 156 15.67 -7.08 5.92
C GLU A 156 16.87 -6.16 6.22
N GLN A 157 16.98 -5.01 5.56
CA GLN A 157 18.10 -4.08 5.76
C GLN A 157 18.10 -3.47 7.16
N LEU A 158 16.92 -3.31 7.76
CA LEU A 158 16.78 -2.93 9.15
C LEU A 158 16.79 -4.13 10.09
N ASP A 159 17.09 -5.35 9.65
CA ASP A 159 17.17 -6.56 10.47
C ASP A 159 16.11 -6.65 11.58
N VAL A 160 14.87 -6.31 11.24
CA VAL A 160 13.79 -6.14 12.23
C VAL A 160 13.51 -7.45 12.93
N VAL A 161 13.53 -8.56 12.19
CA VAL A 161 13.13 -9.87 12.71
C VAL A 161 14.19 -10.44 13.65
N ALA A 162 15.47 -10.48 13.24
CA ALA A 162 16.49 -11.11 14.08
C ALA A 162 16.73 -10.31 15.36
N ARG A 163 16.85 -8.98 15.28
CA ARG A 163 16.98 -8.13 16.47
C ARG A 163 15.81 -8.29 17.44
N THR A 164 14.58 -8.29 16.94
CA THR A 164 13.39 -8.49 17.79
C THR A 164 13.40 -9.88 18.43
N ASN A 165 13.83 -10.91 17.70
CA ASN A 165 13.91 -12.27 18.22
C ASN A 165 14.95 -12.40 19.34
N GLU A 166 16.12 -11.77 19.20
CA GLU A 166 17.12 -11.75 20.28
C GLU A 166 16.61 -10.98 21.50
N GLN A 167 15.93 -9.85 21.30
CA GLN A 167 15.27 -9.13 22.39
C GLN A 167 14.20 -9.99 23.09
N ALA A 168 13.39 -10.74 22.33
CA ALA A 168 12.38 -11.64 22.89
C ALA A 168 13.01 -12.71 23.81
N LYS A 169 14.14 -13.30 23.38
CA LYS A 169 14.88 -14.26 24.20
C LYS A 169 15.47 -13.63 25.47
N ILE A 170 16.02 -12.42 25.36
CA ILE A 170 16.63 -11.71 26.49
C ILE A 170 15.57 -11.33 27.54
N PHE A 171 14.43 -10.79 27.10
CA PHE A 171 13.36 -10.35 28.00
C PHE A 171 12.47 -11.49 28.47
N GLY A 172 12.51 -12.66 27.82
CA GLY A 172 11.63 -13.79 28.16
C GLY A 172 10.15 -13.54 27.82
N ILE A 173 9.87 -12.66 26.86
CA ILE A 173 8.50 -12.33 26.40
C ILE A 173 8.30 -12.73 24.94
N ASP A 174 7.03 -12.76 24.50
CA ASP A 174 6.72 -13.09 23.11
C ASP A 174 7.18 -11.99 22.13
N PHE A 175 7.47 -12.40 20.89
CA PHE A 175 7.94 -11.52 19.83
C PHE A 175 7.01 -10.32 19.59
N GLN A 176 5.68 -10.53 19.61
CA GLN A 176 4.73 -9.45 19.32
C GLN A 176 4.75 -8.40 20.43
N SER A 177 4.90 -8.82 21.69
CA SER A 177 5.03 -7.92 22.82
C SER A 177 6.31 -7.08 22.76
N VAL A 178 7.43 -7.63 22.29
CA VAL A 178 8.66 -6.82 22.09
C VAL A 178 8.40 -5.64 21.14
N VAL A 179 7.73 -5.89 20.01
CA VAL A 179 7.53 -4.86 18.97
C VAL A 179 6.51 -3.81 19.38
N PHE A 180 5.42 -4.21 20.04
CA PHE A 180 4.26 -3.34 20.19
C PHE A 180 3.96 -2.91 21.63
N ARG A 181 4.49 -3.59 22.66
CA ARG A 181 4.30 -3.18 24.05
C ARG A 181 5.38 -2.17 24.48
N GLY A 182 5.00 -1.31 25.41
CA GLY A 182 5.89 -0.31 25.99
C GLY A 182 7.00 -0.92 26.85
N SER A 183 7.95 -0.07 27.28
CA SER A 183 9.11 -0.48 28.08
C SER A 183 8.73 -1.12 29.41
N GLN A 184 7.61 -0.72 30.03
CA GLN A 184 7.12 -1.30 31.28
C GLN A 184 6.84 -2.81 31.19
N TYR A 185 6.57 -3.34 30.00
CA TYR A 185 6.33 -4.78 29.79
C TYR A 185 7.64 -5.60 29.70
N ARG A 186 8.79 -4.92 29.69
CA ARG A 186 10.13 -5.52 29.52
C ARG A 186 10.98 -5.49 30.80
N VAL A 187 10.43 -4.90 31.86
CA VAL A 187 11.02 -4.83 33.21
C VAL A 187 10.47 -5.99 34.02
#